data_AF-C3LMY6-F1
#
_entry.id   AF-C3LMY6-F1
#
_cell.length_a   1.000
_cell.length_b   1.000
_cell.length_c   1.000
_cell.angle_alpha   90.00
_cell.angle_beta   90.00
_cell.angle_gamma   90.00
#
_symmetry.space_group_name_H-M   'P 1'
#
loop_
_entity.id
_entity.type
_entity.pdbx_description
1 polymer ?
#
loop_
_entity_poly.entity_id
_entity_poly.type
_entity_poly.pdbx_seq_one_letter_code
_entity_poly.pdbx_strand_id
1 'polypeptide(L)' 'MPMKRNSKSYRLKLIREVATRKQQVESCSDPMARYIYEMMTQVKDPSANEPRKFAGNHFDDQVGGWVSDLWSE' A
#
# COMPACT_ATOMS: atom_id res chain seq x y z
N MET A 1 23.03 -22.66 -1.21
CA MET A 1 22.23 -23.17 -0.07
C MET A 1 20.75 -22.88 -0.36
N PRO A 2 19.87 -23.89 -0.51
CA PRO A 2 18.46 -23.60 -0.77
C PRO A 2 17.84 -22.97 0.47
N MET A 3 17.36 -21.73 0.36
CA MET A 3 16.60 -21.08 1.43
C MET A 3 15.33 -21.90 1.63
N LYS A 4 15.28 -22.67 2.72
CA LYS A 4 14.11 -23.45 3.15
C LYS A 4 12.99 -22.50 3.59
N ARG A 5 12.36 -21.84 2.63
CA ARG A 5 11.19 -20.96 2.79
C ARG A 5 9.98 -21.71 3.39
N ASN A 6 10.06 -23.03 3.54
CA ASN A 6 9.06 -23.89 4.16
C ASN A 6 9.51 -24.56 5.48
N SER A 7 10.71 -24.25 5.99
CA SER A 7 11.17 -24.78 7.27
C SER A 7 10.28 -24.29 8.42
N LYS A 8 10.02 -25.16 9.42
CA LYS A 8 9.30 -24.79 10.65
C LYS A 8 9.89 -23.53 11.29
N SER A 9 11.23 -23.44 11.37
CA SER A 9 11.92 -22.27 11.93
C SER A 9 11.69 -20.99 11.12
N TYR A 10 11.61 -21.10 9.79
CA TYR A 10 11.32 -19.94 8.94
C TYR A 10 9.88 -19.45 9.13
N ARG A 11 8.91 -20.38 9.17
CA ARG A 11 7.50 -20.04 9.45
C ARG A 11 7.34 -19.36 10.81
N LEU A 12 8.02 -19.86 11.84
CA LEU A 12 8.00 -19.24 13.18
C LEU A 12 8.61 -17.83 13.18
N LYS A 13 9.70 -17.60 12.42
CA LYS A 13 10.25 -16.24 12.25
C LYS A 13 9.24 -15.31 11.58
N LEU A 14 8.57 -15.77 10.52
CA LEU A 14 7.55 -14.98 9.82
C LEU A 14 6.37 -14.65 10.75
N ILE A 15 5.87 -15.63 11.48
CA ILE A 15 4.79 -15.43 12.47
C ILE A 15 5.21 -14.41 13.52
N ARG A 16 6.43 -14.55 14.06
CA ARG A 16 6.97 -13.62 15.05
C ARG A 16 7.05 -12.20 14.51
N GLU A 17 7.57 -12.04 13.30
CA GLU A 17 7.69 -10.73 12.65
C GLU A 17 6.32 -10.06 12.49
N VAL A 18 5.32 -10.79 12.00
CA VAL A 18 3.95 -10.29 11.85
C VAL A 18 3.32 -9.95 13.21
N ALA A 19 3.51 -10.80 14.22
CA ALA A 19 2.98 -10.57 15.55
C ALA A 19 3.59 -9.32 16.21
N THR A 20 4.92 -9.17 16.16
CA THR A 20 5.61 -7.99 16.69
C THR A 20 5.16 -6.72 15.98
N ARG A 21 5.02 -6.77 14.65
CA ARG A 21 4.53 -5.63 13.86
C ARG A 21 3.11 -5.22 14.26
N LYS A 22 2.20 -6.19 14.46
CA LYS A 22 0.84 -5.90 14.93
C LYS A 22 0.80 -5.32 16.33
N GLN A 23 1.57 -5.88 17.26
CA GLN A 23 1.65 -5.40 18.63
C GLN A 23 2.11 -3.94 18.69
N GLN A 24 3.10 -3.55 17.86
CA GLN A 24 3.55 -2.16 17.78
C GLN A 24 2.43 -1.20 17.34
N VAL A 25 1.62 -1.61 16.37
CA VAL A 25 0.51 -0.81 15.84
C VAL A 25 -0.62 -0.70 16.86
N GLU A 26 -1.00 -1.82 17.47
CA GLU A 26 -2.05 -1.88 18.49
C GLU A 26 -1.66 -1.15 19.78
N SER A 27 -0.36 -1.09 20.09
CA SER A 27 0.17 -0.31 21.22
C SER A 27 0.21 1.20 20.97
N CYS A 28 -0.03 1.65 19.74
CA CYS A 28 -0.11 3.07 19.41
C CYS A 28 -1.45 3.63 19.90
N SER A 29 -1.42 4.45 20.95
CA SER A 29 -2.62 5.08 21.52
C SER A 29 -3.16 6.23 20.67
N ASP A 30 -2.35 6.77 19.77
CA ASP A 30 -2.76 7.88 18.91
C ASP A 30 -3.60 7.36 17.71
N PRO A 31 -4.86 7.79 17.60
CA PRO A 31 -5.75 7.31 16.55
C PRO A 31 -5.33 7.76 15.15
N MET A 32 -4.67 8.92 15.02
CA MET A 32 -4.20 9.47 13.74
C MET A 32 -2.96 8.71 13.24
N ALA A 33 -2.01 8.41 14.11
CA ALA A 33 -0.84 7.61 13.78
C ALA A 33 -1.23 6.19 13.35
N ARG A 34 -2.21 5.57 14.02
CA ARG A 34 -2.78 4.29 13.59
C ARG A 34 -3.42 4.38 12.20
N TYR A 35 -4.19 5.44 11.94
CA TYR A 35 -4.83 5.66 10.64
C TYR A 35 -3.81 5.83 9.50
N ILE A 36 -2.77 6.66 9.71
CA ILE A 36 -1.68 6.85 8.74
C ILE A 36 -1.00 5.51 8.47
N TYR A 37 -0.70 4.73 9.51
CA TYR A 37 -0.11 3.41 9.37
C TYR A 37 -0.99 2.47 8.53
N GLU A 38 -2.29 2.41 8.80
CA GLU A 38 -3.25 1.62 8.02
C GLU A 38 -3.24 2.04 6.55
N MET A 39 -3.26 3.35 6.25
CA MET A 39 -3.17 3.82 4.87
C MET A 39 -1.87 3.41 4.16
N MET A 40 -0.74 3.44 4.87
CA MET A 40 0.56 3.07 4.30
C MET A 40 0.73 1.56 4.11
N THR A 41 0.01 0.75 4.90
CA THR A 41 0.15 -0.71 4.90
C THR A 41 -0.91 -1.44 4.08
N GLN A 42 -2.02 -0.78 3.75
CA GLN A 42 -2.92 -1.28 2.72
C GLN A 42 -2.12 -1.47 1.43
N VAL A 43 -2.00 -2.73 1.02
CA VAL A 43 -1.44 -3.09 -0.27
C VAL A 43 -2.28 -2.36 -1.31
N LYS A 44 -1.68 -1.38 -1.99
CA LYS A 44 -2.31 -0.75 -3.14
C LYS A 44 -2.70 -1.89 -4.09
N ASP A 45 -3.99 -2.03 -4.34
CA ASP A 45 -4.48 -2.95 -5.34
C ASP A 45 -3.64 -2.74 -6.61
N PRO A 46 -3.08 -3.78 -7.25
CA PRO A 46 -2.30 -3.59 -8.47
C PRO A 46 -3.10 -2.86 -9.56
N SER A 47 -4.44 -2.86 -9.50
CA SER A 47 -5.31 -2.02 -10.34
C SER A 47 -5.27 -0.51 -10.01
N ALA A 48 -4.69 -0.11 -8.89
CA ALA A 48 -4.51 1.31 -8.53
C ALA A 48 -3.51 2.06 -9.44
N ASN A 49 -2.77 1.32 -10.28
CA ASN A 49 -1.92 1.86 -11.35
C ASN A 49 -2.67 2.02 -12.68
N GLU A 50 -3.97 1.65 -12.77
CA GLU A 50 -4.76 2.08 -13.91
C GLU A 50 -4.87 3.62 -13.87
N PRO A 51 -4.71 4.30 -15.02
CA PRO A 51 -4.85 5.74 -15.09
C PRO A 51 -6.24 6.09 -14.59
N ARG A 52 -6.31 6.74 -13.42
CA ARG A 52 -7.56 7.12 -12.77
C ARG A 52 -8.26 8.15 -13.64
N LYS A 53 -9.11 7.68 -14.54
CA LYS A 53 -10.02 8.54 -15.27
C LYS A 53 -11.15 8.92 -14.34
N PHE A 54 -11.26 10.20 -14.01
CA PHE A 54 -12.35 10.72 -13.21
C PHE A 54 -13.14 11.75 -14.03
N ALA A 55 -14.39 11.40 -14.38
CA ALA A 55 -15.31 12.28 -15.10
C ALA A 55 -14.72 12.90 -16.38
N GLY A 56 -14.03 12.09 -17.20
CA GLY A 56 -13.37 12.57 -18.42
C GLY A 56 -12.10 13.38 -18.18
N ASN A 57 -11.46 13.25 -17.02
CA ASN A 57 -10.14 13.82 -16.72
C ASN A 57 -9.17 12.70 -16.36
N HIS A 58 -7.90 12.84 -16.73
CA HIS A 58 -6.81 11.93 -16.34
C HIS A 58 -5.66 12.71 -15.71
N PHE A 59 -4.87 12.03 -14.86
CA PHE A 59 -3.61 12.61 -14.39
C PHE A 59 -2.55 12.41 -15.47
N ASP A 60 -2.00 13.51 -15.97
CA ASP A 60 -0.90 13.53 -16.93
C ASP A 60 0.41 13.74 -16.17
N ASP A 61 1.24 12.70 -16.11
CA ASP A 61 2.55 12.73 -15.45
C ASP A 61 3.54 13.70 -16.13
N GLN A 62 3.37 14.01 -17.42
CA GLN A 62 4.24 14.95 -18.15
C GLN A 62 3.95 16.39 -17.74
N VAL A 63 2.68 16.74 -17.53
CA VAL A 63 2.25 18.08 -17.08
C VAL A 63 2.26 18.17 -15.55
N GLY A 64 2.24 17.03 -14.84
CA GLY A 64 2.20 16.96 -13.39
C GLY A 64 0.85 17.35 -12.80
N GLY A 65 -0.24 17.12 -13.54
CA GLY A 65 -1.57 17.64 -13.18
C GLY A 65 -2.73 16.85 -13.78
N TRP A 66 -3.95 17.22 -13.41
CA TRP A 66 -5.17 16.65 -14.00
C TRP A 66 -5.51 17.41 -15.29
N VAL A 67 -5.61 16.67 -16.38
CA VAL A 67 -5.98 17.18 -17.72
C VAL A 67 -7.35 16.63 -18.09
N SER A 68 -8.15 17.46 -18.75
CA SER A 68 -9.49 17.09 -19.18
C SER A 68 -9.48 16.62 -20.63
N ASP A 69 -10.03 15.43 -20.86
CA ASP A 69 -10.15 14.79 -22.18
C ASP A 69 -11.10 15.59 -23.11
N LEU A 70 -11.93 16.49 -22.55
CA LEU A 70 -12.89 17.32 -23.29
C LEU A 70 -12.25 18.52 -24.00
N TRP A 71 -11.00 18.86 -23.68
CA TRP A 71 -10.29 20.01 -24.26
C TRP A 71 -9.37 19.61 -25.41
N SER A 72 -9.35 18.31 -25.74
CA SER A 72 -8.64 17.78 -26.91
C SER A 72 -9.59 17.77 -28.11
N GLU A 73 -9.98 18.96 -28.58
CA GLU A 73 -10.65 19.15 -29.87
C GLU A 73 -9.70 19.83 -30.86
#